data_AF-A0A9R1D7T6-F1
#
_entry.id   AF-A0A9R1D7T6-F1
#
_cell.length_a   1.000
_cell.length_b   1.000
_cell.length_c   1.000
_cell.angle_alpha   90.00
_cell.angle_beta   90.00
_cell.angle_gamma   90.00
#
_symmetry.space_group_name_H-M   'P 1'
#
loop_
_entity.id
_entity.type
_entity.pdbx_description
1 polymer ?
#
loop_
_entity_poly.entity_id
_entity_poly.type
_entity_poly.pdbx_seq_one_letter_code
_entity_poly.pdbx_strand_id
1 'polypeptide(L)'
;MRRRLGYSHNHGKVKRFVVQLEYLHEGDWTPVVRYDHDPESDHGHDVTDEGLHIDVYRDGEKYRQEYVAPPMPASVALDFAEDHLAENTQRFTRRFEEWHEIRKQ
;
A
#
# COMPACT_ATOMS: atom_id res chain seq x y z
N MET A 1 -10.17 -4.76 10.00
CA MET A 1 -9.08 -4.18 9.19
C MET A 1 -7.81 -4.08 10.03
N ARG A 2 -6.63 -4.13 9.41
CA ARG A 2 -5.34 -3.87 10.06
C ARG A 2 -4.39 -3.15 9.10
N ARG A 3 -3.43 -2.41 9.65
CA ARG A 3 -2.32 -1.84 8.89
C ARG A 3 -1.10 -2.73 9.07
N ARG A 4 -0.41 -3.03 7.98
CA ARG A 4 0.85 -3.77 7.95
C ARG A 4 1.95 -2.84 7.45
N LEU A 5 3.00 -2.72 8.25
CA LEU A 5 4.22 -1.99 7.91
C LEU A 5 5.40 -2.96 8.01
N GLY A 6 6.27 -2.95 7.01
CA GLY A 6 7.56 -3.63 7.06
C GLY A 6 8.56 -2.86 6.21
N TYR A 7 9.79 -2.71 6.70
CA TYR A 7 10.84 -2.04 5.95
C TYR A 7 12.21 -2.62 6.29
N SER A 8 13.17 -2.38 5.40
CA SER A 8 14.57 -2.70 5.62
C SER A 8 15.42 -1.47 5.35
N HIS A 9 16.52 -1.35 6.08
CA HIS A 9 17.45 -0.24 5.92
C HIS A 9 18.89 -0.73 5.94
N ASN A 10 19.77 0.00 5.26
CA ASN A 10 21.20 -0.20 5.29
C ASN A 10 21.91 1.15 5.44
N HIS A 11 22.79 1.28 6.44
CA HIS A 11 23.47 2.54 6.78
C HIS A 11 22.52 3.76 6.86
N GLY A 12 21.37 3.58 7.52
CA GLY A 12 20.35 4.63 7.70
C GLY A 12 19.53 4.95 6.45
N LYS A 13 19.77 4.27 5.31
CA LYS A 13 18.97 4.42 4.09
C LYS A 13 17.94 3.30 4.00
N VAL A 14 16.67 3.66 3.84
CA VAL A 14 15.60 2.70 3.53
C VAL A 14 15.93 2.05 2.18
N LYS A 15 15.88 0.72 2.15
CA LYS A 15 16.14 -0.10 0.95
C LYS A 15 14.87 -0.68 0.37
N ARG A 16 13.97 -1.10 1.26
CA ARG A 16 12.67 -1.65 0.88
C ARG A 16 11.64 -1.26 1.91
N PHE A 17 10.41 -1.05 1.49
CA PHE A 17 9.28 -0.96 2.40
C PHE A 17 8.01 -1.53 1.79
N VAL A 18 7.07 -1.89 2.67
CA VAL A 18 5.68 -2.19 2.36
C VAL A 18 4.82 -1.50 3.42
N VAL A 19 3.87 -0.69 2.95
CA VAL A 19 2.79 -0.10 3.75
C VAL A 19 1.48 -0.63 3.17
N GLN A 20 0.67 -1.32 3.96
CA GLN A 20 -0.51 -2.02 3.44
C GLN A 20 -1.70 -1.93 4.38
N LEU A 21 -2.89 -1.72 3.81
CA LEU A 21 -4.16 -1.91 4.49
C LEU A 21 -4.70 -3.30 4.15
N GLU A 22 -5.08 -4.05 5.17
CA GLU A 22 -5.65 -5.39 5.01
C GLU A 22 -7.04 -5.47 5.66
N TYR A 23 -7.94 -6.21 5.02
CA TYR A 23 -9.28 -6.49 5.51
C TYR A 23 -9.43 -7.99 5.77
N LEU A 24 -10.07 -8.36 6.88
CA LEU A 24 -10.38 -9.77 7.17
C LEU A 24 -11.64 -10.13 6.38
N HIS A 25 -11.47 -10.85 5.28
CA HIS A 25 -12.54 -11.21 4.34
C HIS A 25 -12.46 -12.72 4.08
N GLU A 26 -13.61 -13.40 4.16
CA GLU A 26 -13.70 -14.85 3.94
C GLU A 26 -12.75 -15.72 4.80
N GLY A 27 -12.37 -15.22 5.98
CA GLY A 27 -11.48 -15.93 6.91
C GLY A 27 -10.00 -15.57 6.78
N ASP A 28 -9.62 -14.82 5.74
CA ASP A 28 -8.23 -14.46 5.45
C ASP A 28 -7.98 -12.95 5.40
N TRP A 29 -6.74 -12.55 5.71
CA TRP A 29 -6.31 -11.16 5.60
C TRP A 29 -5.99 -10.83 4.14
N THR A 30 -6.91 -10.14 3.49
CA THR A 30 -6.80 -9.76 2.07
C THR A 30 -6.26 -8.33 1.95
N PRO A 31 -5.30 -8.06 1.05
CA PRO A 31 -4.85 -6.70 0.75
C PRO A 31 -6.02 -5.84 0.23
N VAL A 32 -6.11 -4.60 0.70
CA VAL A 32 -7.04 -3.58 0.18
C VAL A 32 -6.28 -2.60 -0.71
N VAL A 33 -5.19 -2.08 -0.16
CA VAL A 33 -4.23 -1.22 -0.85
C VAL A 33 -2.82 -1.49 -0.33
N ARG A 34 -1.81 -1.37 -1.20
CA ARG A 34 -0.39 -1.48 -0.88
C ARG A 34 0.39 -0.30 -1.47
N TYR A 35 1.36 0.18 -0.73
CA TYR A 35 2.48 0.97 -1.21
C TYR A 35 3.73 0.12 -0.97
N ASP A 36 4.64 0.12 -1.92
CA ASP A 36 5.91 -0.56 -1.74
C ASP A 36 7.05 0.16 -2.43
N HIS A 37 8.25 -0.15 -1.95
CA HIS A 37 9.51 0.14 -2.59
C HIS A 37 10.34 -1.12 -2.51
N ASP A 38 10.68 -1.70 -3.65
CA ASP A 38 11.62 -2.84 -3.73
C ASP A 38 12.29 -2.85 -5.11
N PRO A 39 13.28 -1.96 -5.35
CA PRO A 39 13.89 -1.78 -6.66
C PRO A 39 14.76 -2.98 -7.08
N GLU A 40 15.02 -3.92 -6.17
CA GLU A 40 15.76 -5.15 -6.45
C GLU A 40 14.82 -6.30 -6.86
N SER A 41 13.50 -6.11 -6.76
CA SER A 41 12.47 -7.08 -7.14
C SER A 41 11.96 -6.79 -8.55
N ASP A 42 11.86 -7.81 -9.40
CA ASP A 42 11.30 -7.71 -10.77
C ASP A 42 9.84 -7.18 -10.79
N HIS A 43 9.15 -7.26 -9.65
CA HIS A 43 7.76 -6.83 -9.49
C HIS A 43 7.59 -5.73 -8.44
N GLY A 44 8.69 -5.20 -7.90
CA GLY A 44 8.66 -4.10 -6.92
C GLY A 44 8.72 -2.74 -7.59
N HIS A 45 8.38 -1.70 -6.81
CA HIS A 45 8.44 -0.32 -7.28
C HIS A 45 9.75 0.40 -6.88
N ASP A 46 10.25 1.27 -7.74
CA ASP A 46 11.30 2.23 -7.39
C ASP A 46 10.71 3.63 -7.20
N VAL A 47 10.37 3.98 -5.95
CA VAL A 47 9.82 5.30 -5.61
C VAL A 47 10.79 6.46 -5.88
N THR A 48 12.06 6.18 -6.10
CA THR A 48 13.08 7.20 -6.40
C THR A 48 13.13 7.55 -7.89
N ASP A 49 12.53 6.74 -8.76
CA ASP A 49 12.46 6.96 -10.22
C ASP A 49 10.99 7.06 -10.72
N GLU A 50 10.12 6.16 -10.25
CA GLU A 50 8.72 6.05 -10.67
C GLU A 50 7.77 6.98 -9.90
N GLY A 51 8.18 7.44 -8.72
CA GLY A 51 7.29 8.08 -7.75
C GLY A 51 6.56 7.09 -6.85
N LEU A 52 5.79 7.63 -5.91
CA LEU A 52 4.97 6.81 -5.02
C LEU A 52 3.67 6.43 -5.73
N HIS A 53 3.39 5.14 -5.78
CA HIS A 53 2.14 4.58 -6.29
C HIS A 53 1.39 3.84 -5.19
N ILE A 54 0.09 3.68 -5.39
CA ILE A 54 -0.77 2.82 -4.59
C ILE A 54 -1.33 1.70 -5.48
N ASP A 55 -1.05 0.47 -5.09
CA ASP A 55 -1.64 -0.72 -5.65
C ASP A 55 -2.98 -1.00 -4.99
N VAL A 56 -4.02 -1.07 -5.80
CA VAL A 56 -5.39 -1.28 -5.39
C VAL A 56 -5.79 -2.72 -5.70
N TYR A 57 -6.32 -3.42 -4.69
CA TYR A 57 -6.70 -4.83 -4.81
C TYR A 57 -8.22 -5.00 -4.83
N ARG A 58 -8.67 -6.03 -5.54
CA ARG A 58 -10.06 -6.51 -5.62
C ARG A 58 -10.05 -8.01 -5.86
N ASP A 59 -10.93 -8.77 -5.20
CA ASP A 59 -11.06 -10.20 -5.40
C ASP A 59 -9.72 -10.96 -5.23
N GLY A 60 -8.86 -10.47 -4.33
CA GLY A 60 -7.53 -11.04 -4.05
C GLY A 60 -6.40 -10.64 -5.01
N GLU A 61 -6.71 -9.94 -6.10
CA GLU A 61 -5.74 -9.60 -7.16
C GLU A 61 -5.51 -8.07 -7.28
N LYS A 62 -4.37 -7.68 -7.85
CA LYS A 62 -4.07 -6.27 -8.17
C LYS A 62 -5.04 -5.83 -9.27
N TYR A 63 -5.98 -4.96 -8.92
CA TYR A 63 -6.99 -4.42 -9.83
C TYR A 63 -6.46 -3.23 -10.64
N ARG A 64 -5.77 -2.30 -9.97
CA ARG A 64 -5.13 -1.15 -10.64
C ARG A 64 -4.03 -0.54 -9.79
N GLN A 65 -3.23 0.30 -10.41
CA GLN A 65 -2.25 1.15 -9.75
C GLN A 65 -2.66 2.62 -9.92
N GLU A 66 -2.49 3.43 -8.88
CA GLU A 66 -2.72 4.87 -8.95
C GLU A 66 -1.46 5.63 -8.53
N TYR A 67 -1.12 6.69 -9.25
CA TYR A 67 -0.01 7.57 -8.90
C TYR A 67 -0.41 8.50 -7.74
N VAL A 68 0.45 8.61 -6.74
CA VAL A 68 0.20 9.37 -5.50
C VAL A 68 1.08 10.60 -5.42
N ALA A 69 2.39 10.44 -5.66
CA ALA A 69 3.35 11.53 -5.50
C ALA A 69 4.58 11.34 -6.40
N PRO A 70 5.28 12.44 -6.76
CA PRO A 70 6.47 12.37 -7.61
C PRO A 70 7.64 11.62 -6.97
N PRO A 71 8.66 11.27 -7.78
CA PRO A 71 9.88 10.62 -7.31
C PRO A 71 10.49 11.36 -6.12
N MET A 72 10.83 10.60 -5.07
CA MET A 72 11.38 11.14 -3.82
C MET A 72 12.24 10.10 -3.10
N PRO A 73 13.09 10.51 -2.13
CA PRO A 73 13.87 9.56 -1.35
C PRO A 73 12.98 8.52 -0.65
N ALA A 74 13.40 7.25 -0.64
CA ALA A 74 12.62 6.14 -0.09
C ALA A 74 12.17 6.35 1.37
N SER A 75 12.95 7.04 2.19
CA SER A 75 12.55 7.39 3.56
C SER A 75 11.39 8.39 3.60
N VAL A 76 11.42 9.40 2.72
CA VAL A 76 10.34 10.39 2.60
C VAL A 76 9.08 9.73 2.02
N ALA A 77 9.26 8.83 1.05
CA ALA A 77 8.16 8.06 0.47
C ALA A 77 7.49 7.14 1.50
N LEU A 78 8.27 6.53 2.40
CA LEU A 78 7.74 5.71 3.50
C LEU A 78 6.84 6.55 4.42
N ASP A 79 7.34 7.68 4.92
CA ASP A 79 6.56 8.58 5.78
C ASP A 79 5.28 9.06 5.07
N PHE A 80 5.41 9.48 3.80
CA PHE A 80 4.28 9.92 2.98
C PHE A 80 3.25 8.80 2.75
N ALA A 81 3.69 7.57 2.54
CA ALA A 81 2.81 6.41 2.37
C ALA A 81 2.01 6.12 3.64
N GLU A 82 2.63 6.22 4.82
CA GLU A 82 1.95 6.06 6.11
C GLU A 82 0.88 7.15 6.32
N ASP A 83 1.22 8.41 6.06
CA ASP A 83 0.31 9.55 6.18
C ASP A 83 -0.86 9.44 5.20
N HIS A 84 -0.57 9.22 3.92
CA HIS A 84 -1.60 9.10 2.89
C HIS A 84 -2.52 7.92 3.16
N LEU A 85 -2.00 6.78 3.64
CA LEU A 85 -2.83 5.66 4.07
C LEU A 85 -3.70 6.05 5.27
N ALA A 86 -3.15 6.76 6.25
CA ALA A 86 -3.87 7.16 7.45
C ALA A 86 -5.07 8.05 7.12
N GLU A 87 -4.86 9.06 6.27
CA GLU A 87 -5.88 10.02 5.83
C GLU A 87 -6.98 9.35 4.98
N ASN A 88 -6.62 8.37 4.16
CA ASN A 88 -7.54 7.74 3.21
C ASN A 88 -8.10 6.38 3.67
N THR A 89 -7.77 5.90 4.88
CA THR A 89 -8.18 4.58 5.37
C THR A 89 -9.68 4.34 5.22
N GLN A 90 -10.52 5.30 5.61
CA GLN A 90 -11.98 5.15 5.53
C GLN A 90 -12.47 5.01 4.08
N ARG A 91 -11.91 5.80 3.15
CA ARG A 91 -12.24 5.76 1.73
C ARG A 91 -11.86 4.40 1.12
N PHE A 92 -10.68 3.89 1.41
CA PHE A 92 -10.22 2.60 0.89
C PHE A 92 -11.04 1.44 1.45
N THR A 93 -11.31 1.43 2.75
CA THR A 93 -12.14 0.41 3.38
C THR A 93 -13.55 0.41 2.81
N ARG A 94 -14.19 1.58 2.68
CA ARG A 94 -15.54 1.67 2.14
C ARG A 94 -15.62 1.16 0.70
N ARG A 95 -14.66 1.52 -0.15
CA ARG A 95 -14.58 1.00 -1.53
C ARG A 95 -14.47 -0.52 -1.55
N PHE A 96 -13.62 -1.10 -0.69
CA PHE A 96 -13.48 -2.54 -0.59
C PHE A 96 -14.78 -3.21 -0.15
N GLU A 97 -15.42 -2.69 0.89
CA GLU A 97 -16.71 -3.20 1.39
C GLU A 97 -17.82 -3.13 0.32
N GLU A 98 -17.89 -2.03 -0.44
CA GLU A 98 -18.84 -1.87 -1.54
C GLU A 98 -18.59 -2.87 -2.68
N TRP A 99 -17.33 -3.14 -3.03
CA TRP A 99 -17.01 -4.12 -4.08
C TRP A 99 -17.32 -5.57 -3.71
N HIS A 100 -17.27 -5.91 -2.42
CA HIS A 100 -17.48 -7.28 -1.93
C HIS A 100 -18.83 -7.43 -1.21
N GLU A 101 -19.75 -6.48 -1.40
CA GLU A 101 -21.11 -6.47 -0.83
C GLU A 101 -21.16 -6.68 0.70
N ILE A 102 -20.12 -6.25 1.41
CA ILE A 102 -20.01 -6.40 2.86
C ILE A 102 -20.92 -5.37 3.51
N ARG A 103 -22.02 -5.83 4.11
CA ARG A 103 -22.88 -4.99 4.93
C ARG A 103 -22.27 -4.83 6.31
N LYS A 104 -22.01 -3.60 6.73
CA LYS A 104 -21.68 -3.31 8.14
C LYS A 104 -22.87 -3.72 9.01
N GLN A 105 -22.61 -4.55 10.02
CA GLN A 105 -23.52 -4.69 11.17
C GLN A 105 -23.45 -3.45 12.04
#